data_AF-A0AAW5ILE0-F1
#
_entry.id   AF-A0AAW5ILE0-F1
#
_cell.length_a   1.000
_cell.length_b   1.000
_cell.length_c   1.000
_cell.angle_alpha   90.00
_cell.angle_beta   90.00
_cell.angle_gamma   90.00
#
_symmetry.space_group_name_H-M   'P 1'
#
loop_
_entity.id
_entity.type
_entity.pdbx_description
1 polymer ?
#
loop_
_entity_poly.entity_id
_entity_poly.type
_entity_poly.pdbx_seq_one_letter_code
_entity_poly.pdbx_strand_id
1 'polypeptide(L)'
;MVDRIVRSMDINPLMDTYDGIGAPPYSPKMLLSLVVFAYINGVYSCRGIADALKYDVRYMWICGGKRLSFATINRFRTNHMIKCIDFYFDAVVSILAEKGVISLEEQYVDGTKIESKANKYTFVWKKTVEKNRAKLLEKTSAALAQIKEQIRLNGGSDIREEDSEPATSAKDVERSARLCERQVKNLPKAKLTGREKQKLNTQIDHLFKASDKLREYEKSLDILGERNSYSKTDPDATFMRLKEDAMNNGQTKPAY
;
A
#
# COMPACT_ATOMS: atom_id res chain seq x y z
N MET A 1 -32.52 -10.60 24.05
CA MET A 1 -32.87 -9.75 22.89
C MET A 1 -32.12 -10.17 21.63
N VAL A 2 -30.78 -10.13 21.61
CA VAL A 2 -29.94 -10.48 20.44
C VAL A 2 -30.24 -11.89 19.89
N ASP A 3 -30.27 -12.91 20.76
CA ASP A 3 -30.55 -14.29 20.32
C ASP A 3 -31.93 -14.43 19.65
N ARG A 4 -32.94 -13.67 20.09
CA ARG A 4 -34.27 -13.66 19.46
C ARG A 4 -34.23 -13.03 18.06
N ILE A 5 -33.47 -11.95 17.88
CA ILE A 5 -33.30 -11.26 16.59
C ILE A 5 -32.56 -12.16 15.60
N VAL A 6 -31.43 -12.74 16.01
CA VAL A 6 -30.69 -13.70 15.19
C VAL A 6 -31.58 -14.92 14.89
N ARG A 7 -32.45 -15.30 15.84
CA ARG A 7 -33.35 -16.43 15.62
C ARG A 7 -34.49 -16.17 14.64
N SER A 8 -34.93 -14.92 14.49
CA SER A 8 -35.94 -14.55 13.50
C SER A 8 -35.39 -14.39 12.08
N MET A 9 -34.07 -14.29 11.91
CA MET A 9 -33.45 -14.17 10.59
C MET A 9 -33.51 -15.48 9.80
N ASP A 10 -33.52 -15.35 8.47
CA ASP A 10 -33.35 -16.47 7.56
C ASP A 10 -31.97 -17.10 7.79
N ILE A 11 -31.95 -18.42 7.93
CA ILE A 11 -30.73 -19.20 8.18
C ILE A 11 -30.16 -19.81 6.89
N ASN A 12 -30.92 -19.84 5.79
CA ASN A 12 -30.51 -20.51 4.56
C ASN A 12 -29.12 -20.07 4.08
N PRO A 13 -28.77 -18.77 4.03
CA PRO A 13 -27.44 -18.34 3.60
C PRO A 13 -26.29 -18.89 4.44
N LEU A 14 -26.54 -19.22 5.72
CA LEU A 14 -25.55 -19.86 6.57
C LEU A 14 -25.55 -21.38 6.38
N MET A 15 -26.72 -22.01 6.27
CA MET A 15 -26.83 -23.46 6.07
C MET A 15 -26.19 -23.90 4.76
N ASP A 16 -26.33 -23.12 3.70
CA ASP A 16 -25.76 -23.39 2.38
C ASP A 16 -24.22 -23.43 2.38
N THR A 17 -23.58 -22.90 3.43
CA THR A 17 -22.12 -22.97 3.60
C THR A 17 -21.61 -24.30 4.18
N TYR A 18 -22.52 -25.19 4.59
CA TYR A 18 -22.18 -26.48 5.17
C TYR A 18 -22.32 -27.60 4.15
N ASP A 19 -21.25 -28.33 3.93
CA ASP A 19 -21.29 -29.60 3.20
C ASP A 19 -21.92 -30.63 4.13
N GLY A 20 -23.12 -31.14 3.81
CA GLY A 20 -23.93 -32.02 4.69
C GLY A 20 -23.34 -33.40 5.01
N ILE A 21 -22.02 -33.56 4.97
CA ILE A 21 -21.26 -34.80 5.13
C ILE A 21 -20.45 -34.73 6.44
N GLY A 22 -20.47 -35.82 7.22
CA GLY A 22 -19.66 -35.98 8.42
C GLY A 22 -20.43 -35.83 9.73
N ALA A 23 -19.70 -35.59 10.82
CA ALA A 23 -20.29 -35.43 12.14
C ALA A 23 -21.17 -34.15 12.20
N PRO A 24 -22.34 -34.19 12.85
CA PRO A 24 -23.24 -33.05 12.87
C PRO A 24 -22.55 -31.86 13.55
N PRO A 25 -22.52 -30.68 12.90
CA PRO A 25 -21.91 -29.50 13.49
C PRO A 25 -22.71 -29.01 14.70
N TYR A 26 -22.07 -28.18 15.52
CA TYR A 26 -22.83 -27.34 16.45
C TYR A 26 -23.85 -26.50 15.68
N SER A 27 -25.00 -26.22 16.30
CA SER A 27 -26.07 -25.43 15.67
C SER A 27 -25.51 -24.14 15.07
N PRO A 28 -25.59 -23.95 13.74
CA PRO A 28 -25.05 -22.74 13.09
C PRO A 28 -25.72 -21.47 13.62
N LYS A 29 -27.03 -21.54 13.88
CA LYS A 29 -27.82 -20.46 14.49
C LYS A 29 -27.30 -20.06 15.87
N MET A 30 -26.96 -21.04 16.72
CA MET A 30 -26.39 -20.81 18.05
C MET A 30 -25.01 -20.17 17.96
N LEU A 31 -24.16 -20.63 17.03
CA LEU A 31 -22.84 -20.07 16.81
C LEU A 31 -22.91 -18.62 16.30
N LEU A 32 -23.86 -18.33 15.41
CA LEU A 32 -24.13 -16.97 14.94
C LEU A 32 -24.58 -16.07 16.11
N SER A 33 -25.57 -16.50 16.90
CA SER A 33 -26.01 -15.78 18.10
C SER A 33 -24.87 -15.49 19.07
N LEU A 34 -24.00 -16.47 19.30
CA LEU A 34 -22.83 -16.35 20.18
C LEU A 34 -21.87 -15.27 19.68
N VAL A 35 -21.50 -15.30 18.40
CA VAL A 35 -20.53 -14.35 17.83
C VAL A 35 -21.10 -12.93 17.81
N VAL A 36 -22.34 -12.77 17.37
CA VAL A 36 -23.01 -11.45 17.33
C VAL A 36 -23.12 -10.88 18.75
N PHE A 37 -23.56 -11.68 19.71
CA PHE A 37 -23.65 -11.23 21.10
C PHE A 37 -22.29 -10.84 21.67
N ALA A 38 -21.23 -11.60 21.35
CA ALA A 38 -19.89 -11.27 21.79
C ALA A 38 -19.40 -9.92 21.27
N TYR A 39 -19.62 -9.63 19.99
CA TYR A 39 -19.18 -8.38 19.37
C TYR A 39 -19.91 -7.17 19.94
N ILE A 40 -21.22 -7.29 20.20
CA ILE A 40 -22.00 -6.24 20.87
C ILE A 40 -21.44 -5.92 22.27
N ASN A 41 -20.88 -6.92 22.97
CA ASN A 41 -20.24 -6.73 24.27
C ASN A 41 -18.73 -6.41 24.18
N GLY A 42 -18.20 -6.10 22.99
CA GLY A 42 -16.79 -5.76 22.80
C GLY A 42 -15.80 -6.92 22.89
N VAL A 43 -16.29 -8.17 22.86
CA VAL A 43 -15.46 -9.38 22.92
C VAL A 43 -15.24 -9.94 21.51
N TYR A 44 -14.17 -9.49 20.85
CA TYR A 44 -13.91 -9.83 19.44
C TYR A 44 -13.03 -11.06 19.23
N SER A 45 -12.19 -11.42 20.22
CA SER A 45 -11.25 -12.54 20.06
C SER A 45 -11.93 -13.88 20.33
N CYS A 46 -11.69 -14.90 19.49
CA CYS A 46 -12.25 -16.25 19.69
C CYS A 46 -11.88 -16.84 21.06
N ARG A 47 -10.70 -16.50 21.60
CA ARG A 47 -10.28 -16.88 22.95
C ARG A 47 -11.10 -16.18 24.02
N GLY A 48 -11.33 -14.87 23.88
CA GLY A 48 -12.19 -14.11 24.79
C GLY A 48 -13.63 -14.65 24.80
N ILE A 49 -14.17 -15.01 23.64
CA ILE A 49 -15.51 -15.63 23.55
C ILE A 49 -15.53 -16.99 24.27
N ALA A 50 -14.52 -17.83 24.03
CA ALA A 50 -14.41 -19.12 24.70
C ALA A 50 -14.24 -19.00 26.23
N ASP A 51 -13.58 -17.93 26.69
CA ASP A 51 -13.40 -17.66 28.11
C ASP A 51 -14.68 -17.12 28.76
N ALA A 52 -15.40 -16.23 28.07
CA ALA A 52 -16.71 -15.74 28.50
C ALA A 52 -17.72 -16.88 28.69
N LEU A 53 -17.68 -17.92 27.85
CA LEU A 53 -18.51 -19.13 28.00
C LEU A 53 -18.27 -19.91 29.31
N LYS A 54 -17.15 -19.69 30.01
CA LYS A 54 -16.85 -20.37 31.28
C LYS A 54 -17.48 -19.71 32.49
N TYR A 55 -17.66 -18.39 32.46
CA TYR A 55 -18.02 -17.59 33.64
C TYR A 55 -19.25 -16.72 33.45
N ASP A 56 -19.56 -16.29 32.22
CA ASP A 56 -20.68 -15.39 31.97
C ASP A 56 -21.96 -16.17 31.64
N VAL A 57 -22.95 -16.05 32.53
CA VAL A 57 -24.27 -16.72 32.41
C VAL A 57 -24.99 -16.40 31.11
N ARG A 58 -24.77 -15.21 30.52
CA ARG A 58 -25.42 -14.78 29.27
C ARG A 58 -24.91 -15.62 28.10
N TYR A 59 -23.61 -15.88 28.05
CA TYR A 59 -22.99 -16.72 27.03
C TYR A 59 -23.35 -18.19 27.23
N MET A 60 -23.38 -18.66 28.48
CA MET A 60 -23.84 -20.01 28.81
C MET A 60 -25.28 -20.25 28.35
N TRP A 61 -26.17 -19.28 28.58
CA TRP A 61 -27.56 -19.36 28.18
C TRP A 61 -27.72 -19.46 26.66
N ILE A 62 -27.01 -18.62 25.89
CA ILE A 62 -27.04 -18.64 24.42
C ILE A 62 -26.61 -20.02 23.87
N CYS A 63 -25.58 -20.62 24.48
CA CYS A 63 -25.06 -21.92 24.05
C CYS A 63 -25.73 -23.13 24.71
N GLY A 64 -26.79 -22.94 25.52
CA GLY A 64 -27.45 -24.02 26.25
C GLY A 64 -26.50 -24.78 27.17
N GLY A 65 -25.59 -24.06 27.85
CA GLY A 65 -24.58 -24.62 28.76
C GLY A 65 -23.36 -25.25 28.08
N LYS A 66 -23.32 -25.30 26.73
CA LYS A 66 -22.18 -25.86 26.00
C LYS A 66 -20.97 -24.93 26.04
N ARG A 67 -19.81 -25.47 26.42
CA ARG A 67 -18.52 -24.76 26.39
C ARG A 67 -17.80 -25.05 25.08
N LEU A 68 -17.79 -24.07 24.18
CA LEU A 68 -17.12 -24.17 22.89
C LEU A 68 -15.65 -23.78 23.01
N SER A 69 -14.79 -24.51 22.30
CA SER A 69 -13.38 -24.14 22.18
C SER A 69 -13.19 -22.92 21.27
N PHE A 70 -12.11 -22.15 21.48
CA PHE A 70 -11.75 -21.05 20.59
C PHE A 70 -11.55 -21.54 19.13
N ALA A 71 -11.08 -22.78 18.95
CA ALA A 71 -10.86 -23.39 17.64
C ALA A 71 -12.18 -23.68 16.91
N THR A 72 -13.22 -24.08 17.64
CA THR A 72 -14.57 -24.28 17.09
C THR A 72 -15.15 -22.94 16.61
N ILE A 73 -15.05 -21.90 17.44
CA ILE A 73 -15.53 -20.56 17.12
C ILE A 73 -14.75 -19.99 15.91
N ASN A 74 -13.44 -20.20 15.86
CA ASN A 74 -12.61 -19.74 14.76
C ASN A 74 -12.98 -20.42 13.44
N ARG A 75 -13.15 -21.76 13.44
CA ARG A 75 -13.59 -22.49 12.25
C ARG A 75 -14.93 -21.99 11.73
N PHE A 76 -15.89 -21.74 12.62
CA PHE A 76 -17.17 -21.14 12.24
C PHE A 76 -16.99 -19.78 11.55
N ARG A 77 -16.21 -18.88 12.16
CA ARG A 77 -15.96 -17.54 11.60
C ARG A 77 -15.31 -17.59 10.22
N THR A 78 -14.25 -18.39 10.07
CA THR A 78 -13.42 -18.41 8.87
C THR A 78 -14.04 -19.22 7.73
N ASN A 79 -14.76 -20.30 8.02
CA ASN A 79 -15.24 -21.21 6.97
C ASN A 79 -16.69 -20.92 6.53
N HIS A 80 -17.51 -20.37 7.43
CA HIS A 80 -18.96 -20.23 7.23
C HIS A 80 -19.40 -18.77 7.33
N MET A 81 -19.16 -18.13 8.48
CA MET A 81 -19.68 -16.77 8.74
C MET A 81 -19.17 -15.75 7.72
N ILE A 82 -17.87 -15.80 7.37
CA ILE A 82 -17.29 -14.84 6.41
C ILE A 82 -17.95 -14.87 5.02
N LYS A 83 -18.58 -15.99 4.64
CA LYS A 83 -19.23 -16.15 3.33
C LYS A 83 -20.63 -15.52 3.27
N CYS A 84 -21.23 -15.24 4.43
CA CYS A 84 -22.63 -14.80 4.53
C CYS A 84 -22.83 -13.62 5.50
N ILE A 85 -21.76 -13.05 6.07
CA ILE A 85 -21.87 -12.01 7.10
C ILE A 85 -22.55 -10.75 6.59
N ASP A 86 -22.34 -10.39 5.32
CA ASP A 86 -22.94 -9.20 4.70
C ASP A 86 -24.47 -9.29 4.70
N PHE A 87 -25.02 -10.46 4.36
CA PHE A 87 -26.46 -10.72 4.41
C PHE A 87 -27.04 -10.49 5.82
N TYR A 88 -26.36 -11.03 6.85
CA TYR A 88 -26.82 -10.86 8.23
C TYR A 88 -26.64 -9.43 8.72
N PHE A 89 -25.59 -8.74 8.27
CA PHE A 89 -25.38 -7.33 8.57
C PHE A 89 -26.52 -6.47 8.00
N ASP A 90 -26.86 -6.67 6.73
CA ASP A 90 -27.96 -5.96 6.06
C ASP A 90 -29.31 -6.22 6.74
N ALA A 91 -29.56 -7.48 7.15
CA ALA A 91 -30.76 -7.84 7.89
C ALA A 91 -30.84 -7.12 9.25
N VAL A 92 -29.72 -7.02 9.98
CA VAL A 92 -29.67 -6.27 11.26
C VAL A 92 -29.94 -4.79 11.02
N VAL A 93 -29.27 -4.17 10.04
CA VAL A 93 -29.43 -2.74 9.72
C VAL A 93 -30.87 -2.44 9.33
N SER A 94 -31.49 -3.29 8.51
CA SER A 94 -32.89 -3.16 8.10
C SER A 94 -33.84 -3.22 9.29
N ILE A 95 -33.67 -4.20 10.19
CA ILE A 95 -34.49 -4.32 11.41
C ILE A 95 -34.33 -3.09 12.32
N LEU A 96 -33.12 -2.54 12.44
CA LEU A 96 -32.87 -1.35 13.25
C LEU A 96 -33.50 -0.10 12.64
N ALA A 97 -33.46 0.03 11.31
CA ALA A 97 -34.09 1.13 10.58
C ALA A 97 -35.61 1.06 10.68
N GLU A 98 -36.22 -0.11 10.47
CA GLU A 98 -37.67 -0.34 10.64
C GLU A 98 -38.16 -0.02 12.06
N LYS A 99 -37.32 -0.27 13.06
CA LYS A 99 -37.61 0.05 14.47
C LYS A 99 -37.36 1.51 14.83
N GLY A 100 -36.89 2.34 13.89
CA GLY A 100 -36.55 3.75 14.13
C GLY A 100 -35.36 3.94 15.07
N VAL A 101 -34.50 2.93 15.25
CA VAL A 101 -33.31 3.01 16.11
C VAL A 101 -32.15 3.71 15.39
N ILE A 102 -32.11 3.62 14.06
CA ILE A 102 -31.11 4.26 13.21
C ILE A 102 -31.80 4.98 12.04
N SER A 103 -31.20 6.08 11.56
CA SER A 103 -31.55 6.72 10.29
C SER A 103 -30.55 6.30 9.21
N LEU A 104 -31.03 6.06 7.99
CA LEU A 104 -30.20 5.75 6.82
C LEU A 104 -29.89 7.01 5.99
N GLU A 105 -30.38 8.18 6.39
CA GLU A 105 -30.18 9.45 5.69
C GLU A 105 -28.77 10.03 5.92
N GLU A 106 -28.19 9.77 7.09
CA GLU A 106 -26.87 10.27 7.48
C GLU A 106 -25.86 9.12 7.61
N GLN A 107 -24.80 9.17 6.80
CA GLN A 107 -23.71 8.21 6.88
C GLN A 107 -22.50 8.84 7.58
N TYR A 108 -22.10 8.25 8.71
CA TYR A 108 -20.85 8.59 9.40
C TYR A 108 -19.76 7.60 8.98
N VAL A 109 -18.74 8.08 8.26
CA VAL A 109 -17.56 7.28 7.90
C VAL A 109 -16.40 7.68 8.80
N ASP A 110 -16.03 6.80 9.73
CA ASP A 110 -14.81 6.96 10.53
C ASP A 110 -13.67 6.12 9.95
N GLY A 111 -12.48 6.71 9.84
CA GLY A 111 -11.29 6.06 9.32
C GLY A 111 -10.39 5.59 10.47
N THR A 112 -10.12 4.29 10.52
CA THR A 112 -9.07 3.77 11.42
C THR A 112 -7.74 3.74 10.69
N LYS A 113 -6.75 4.47 11.21
CA LYS A 113 -5.37 4.40 10.72
C LYS A 113 -4.60 3.34 11.51
N ILE A 114 -3.98 2.40 10.82
CA ILE A 114 -3.24 1.31 11.44
C ILE A 114 -1.75 1.56 11.26
N GLU A 115 -0.99 1.69 12.35
CA GLU A 115 0.47 1.86 12.29
C GLU A 115 1.12 0.61 11.64
N SER A 116 1.96 0.82 10.65
CA SER A 116 2.75 -0.23 10.00
C SER A 116 3.99 -0.56 10.83
N LYS A 117 4.47 -1.80 10.72
CA LYS A 117 5.77 -2.25 11.27
C LYS A 117 6.97 -1.79 10.41
N ALA A 118 6.81 -0.73 9.63
CA ALA A 118 7.90 -0.13 8.86
C ALA A 118 8.87 0.67 9.73
N ASN A 119 10.07 0.92 9.21
CA ASN A 119 11.00 1.84 9.84
C ASN A 119 10.43 3.27 9.82
N LYS A 120 10.40 3.91 11.00
CA LYS A 120 9.83 5.24 11.24
C LYS A 120 10.56 6.37 10.51
N TYR A 121 11.79 6.14 10.01
CA TYR A 121 12.64 7.19 9.44
C TYR A 121 12.88 7.06 7.93
N THR A 122 12.27 6.08 7.28
CA THR A 122 12.52 5.78 5.85
C THR A 122 11.49 6.44 4.93
N PHE A 123 11.33 7.76 5.06
CA PHE A 123 10.37 8.54 4.29
C PHE A 123 10.76 8.72 2.83
N VAL A 124 9.80 8.54 1.92
CA VAL A 124 9.90 9.03 0.55
C VAL A 124 8.66 9.84 0.23
N TRP A 125 8.86 11.10 -0.16
CA TRP A 125 7.79 12.07 -0.42
C TRP A 125 7.71 12.38 -1.92
N LYS A 126 6.50 12.33 -2.50
CA LYS A 126 6.26 12.57 -3.93
C LYS A 126 6.83 13.91 -4.39
N LYS A 127 6.46 15.00 -3.70
CA LYS A 127 6.96 16.35 -4.00
C LYS A 127 8.49 16.47 -4.00
N THR A 128 9.16 15.78 -3.08
CA THR A 128 10.63 15.77 -2.99
C THR A 128 11.24 15.00 -4.16
N VAL A 129 10.65 13.86 -4.54
CA VAL A 129 11.08 13.06 -5.69
C VAL A 129 10.90 13.85 -6.99
N GLU A 130 9.71 14.44 -7.21
CA GLU A 130 9.41 15.25 -8.40
C GLU A 130 10.34 16.45 -8.54
N LYS A 131 10.53 17.22 -7.46
CA LYS A 131 11.44 18.37 -7.43
C LYS A 131 12.88 17.97 -7.76
N ASN A 132 13.38 16.91 -7.14
CA ASN A 132 14.76 16.46 -7.35
C ASN A 132 14.96 15.87 -8.74
N ARG A 133 13.97 15.14 -9.27
CA ARG A 133 13.96 14.62 -10.64
C ARG A 133 14.03 15.76 -11.65
N ALA A 134 13.17 16.78 -11.52
CA ALA A 134 13.16 17.95 -12.39
C ALA A 134 14.51 18.69 -12.36
N LYS A 135 15.06 18.94 -11.17
CA LYS A 135 16.38 19.58 -11.00
C LYS A 135 17.51 18.75 -11.61
N LEU A 136 17.43 17.43 -11.54
CA LEU A 136 18.42 16.55 -12.14
C LEU A 136 18.35 16.58 -13.67
N LEU A 137 17.14 16.53 -14.25
CA LEU A 137 16.95 16.65 -15.70
C LEU A 137 17.49 17.98 -16.24
N GLU A 138 17.23 19.09 -15.56
CA GLU A 138 17.76 20.41 -15.93
C GLU A 138 19.30 20.42 -15.96
N LYS A 139 19.94 19.92 -14.90
CA LYS A 139 21.41 19.82 -14.83
C LYS A 139 21.98 18.90 -15.90
N THR A 140 21.35 17.76 -16.13
CA THR A 140 21.79 16.79 -17.13
C THR A 140 21.63 17.34 -18.54
N SER A 141 20.55 18.07 -18.83
CA SER A 141 20.34 18.77 -20.11
C SER A 141 21.44 19.79 -20.37
N ALA A 142 21.76 20.64 -19.38
CA ALA A 142 22.85 21.61 -19.49
C ALA A 142 24.23 20.93 -19.69
N ALA A 143 24.51 19.84 -18.97
CA ALA A 143 25.74 19.06 -19.13
C ALA A 143 25.82 18.40 -20.51
N LEU A 144 24.72 17.84 -21.01
CA LEU A 144 24.63 17.27 -22.36
C LEU A 144 24.93 18.33 -23.43
N ALA A 145 24.34 19.52 -23.32
CA ALA A 145 24.60 20.61 -24.27
C ALA A 145 26.09 21.00 -24.29
N GLN A 146 26.73 21.10 -23.12
CA GLN A 146 28.16 21.40 -23.02
C GLN A 146 29.03 20.31 -23.65
N ILE A 147 28.73 19.03 -23.37
CA ILE A 147 29.47 17.89 -23.94
C ILE A 147 29.30 17.84 -25.45
N LYS A 148 28.07 18.01 -25.95
CA LYS A 148 27.77 18.05 -27.40
C LYS A 148 28.54 19.17 -28.09
N GLU A 149 28.57 20.37 -27.52
CA GLU A 149 29.34 21.49 -28.09
C GLU A 149 30.85 21.23 -28.08
N GLN A 150 31.39 20.65 -27.00
CA GLN A 150 32.81 20.27 -26.97
C GLN A 150 33.15 19.20 -28.01
N ILE A 151 32.26 18.24 -28.25
CA ILE A 151 32.44 17.23 -29.31
C ILE A 151 32.41 17.91 -30.70
N ARG A 152 31.48 18.84 -30.92
CA ARG A 152 31.34 19.60 -32.18
C ARG A 152 32.59 20.41 -32.49
N LEU A 153 33.08 21.20 -31.53
CA LEU A 153 34.30 22.00 -31.68
C LEU A 153 35.54 21.16 -32.00
N ASN A 154 35.59 19.92 -31.50
CA ASN A 154 36.67 18.98 -31.77
C ASN A 154 36.47 18.16 -33.06
N GLY A 155 35.49 18.50 -33.90
CA GLY A 155 35.25 17.87 -35.20
C GLY A 155 34.56 16.51 -35.13
N GLY A 156 33.72 16.29 -34.11
CA GLY A 156 32.73 15.22 -34.15
C GLY A 156 31.69 15.47 -35.24
N SER A 157 31.10 14.41 -35.81
CA SER A 157 30.06 14.53 -36.82
C SER A 157 28.80 15.18 -36.24
N ASP A 158 28.09 15.97 -37.05
CA ASP A 158 26.84 16.62 -36.65
C ASP A 158 25.84 15.60 -36.10
N ILE A 159 25.23 15.99 -34.99
CA ILE A 159 24.16 15.26 -34.32
C ILE A 159 22.95 15.37 -35.25
N ARG A 160 22.36 14.24 -35.67
CA ARG A 160 21.10 14.26 -36.44
C ARG A 160 20.03 14.99 -35.63
N GLU A 161 19.17 15.78 -36.26
CA GLU A 161 18.10 16.54 -35.57
C GLU A 161 17.22 15.66 -34.66
N GLU A 162 17.05 14.37 -35.00
CA GLU A 162 16.35 13.36 -34.18
C GLU A 162 17.00 13.06 -32.81
N ASP A 163 18.28 13.40 -32.61
CA ASP A 163 19.01 13.23 -31.34
C ASP A 163 19.08 14.55 -30.52
N SER A 164 18.34 15.58 -30.95
CA SER A 164 18.21 16.88 -30.27
C SER A 164 16.96 17.00 -29.39
N GLU A 165 16.12 15.97 -29.30
CA GLU A 165 15.01 15.98 -28.37
C GLU A 165 15.49 16.13 -26.91
N PRO A 166 14.78 16.94 -26.08
CA PRO A 166 15.15 17.10 -24.69
C PRO A 166 15.03 15.74 -23.98
N ALA A 167 16.09 15.37 -23.24
CA ALA A 167 16.04 14.15 -22.44
C ALA A 167 15.01 14.31 -21.32
N THR A 168 13.94 13.52 -21.36
CA THR A 168 12.82 13.61 -20.40
C THR A 168 12.77 12.43 -19.44
N SER A 169 13.42 11.33 -19.80
CA SER A 169 13.50 10.09 -19.02
C SER A 169 14.95 9.65 -18.77
N ALA A 170 15.12 8.71 -17.83
CA ALA A 170 16.41 8.06 -17.61
C ALA A 170 16.97 7.40 -18.90
N LYS A 171 16.08 6.78 -19.69
CA LYS A 171 16.46 6.11 -20.94
C LYS A 171 17.01 7.09 -21.99
N ASP A 172 16.44 8.29 -22.07
CA ASP A 172 16.88 9.32 -23.03
C ASP A 172 18.27 9.85 -22.66
N VAL A 173 18.50 10.07 -21.37
CA VAL A 173 19.82 10.47 -20.84
C VAL A 173 20.86 9.39 -21.13
N GLU A 174 20.53 8.12 -20.89
CA GLU A 174 21.43 7.00 -21.17
C GLU A 174 21.76 6.89 -22.66
N ARG A 175 20.75 6.98 -23.53
CA ARG A 175 20.93 6.98 -24.99
C ARG A 175 21.86 8.12 -25.41
N SER A 176 21.64 9.32 -24.90
CA SER A 176 22.45 10.50 -25.20
C SER A 176 23.89 10.35 -24.71
N ALA A 177 24.09 9.82 -23.50
CA ALA A 177 25.42 9.54 -22.95
C ALA A 177 26.21 8.54 -23.80
N ARG A 178 25.57 7.44 -24.24
CA ARG A 178 26.18 6.44 -25.14
C ARG A 178 26.56 7.05 -26.49
N LEU A 179 25.74 7.97 -27.02
CA LEU A 179 26.03 8.67 -28.27
C LEU A 179 27.27 9.56 -28.13
N CYS A 180 27.34 10.37 -27.06
CA CYS A 180 28.51 11.16 -26.74
C CYS A 180 29.76 10.28 -26.58
N GLU A 181 29.66 9.16 -25.86
CA GLU A 181 30.77 8.22 -25.66
C GLU A 181 31.32 7.69 -27.00
N ARG A 182 30.42 7.29 -27.92
CA ARG A 182 30.79 6.82 -29.26
C ARG A 182 31.47 7.91 -30.08
N GLN A 183 30.96 9.14 -30.03
CA GLN A 183 31.57 10.26 -30.74
C GLN A 183 32.98 10.55 -30.20
N VAL A 184 33.16 10.57 -28.88
CA VAL A 184 34.47 10.81 -28.26
C VAL A 184 35.49 9.71 -28.61
N LYS A 185 35.04 8.47 -28.79
CA LYS A 185 35.88 7.37 -29.28
C LYS A 185 36.32 7.57 -30.73
N ASN A 186 35.46 8.14 -31.57
CA ASN A 186 35.70 8.36 -33.00
C ASN A 186 36.38 9.70 -33.33
N LEU A 187 36.65 10.56 -32.34
CA LEU A 187 37.36 11.82 -32.56
C LEU A 187 38.81 11.58 -33.04
N PRO A 188 39.33 12.41 -33.97
CA PRO A 188 40.72 12.30 -34.42
C PRO A 188 41.70 12.47 -33.25
N LYS A 189 42.66 11.54 -33.10
CA LYS A 189 43.65 11.54 -31.98
C LYS A 189 44.47 12.83 -31.87
N ALA A 190 44.61 13.59 -32.97
CA ALA A 190 45.37 14.83 -33.01
C ALA A 190 44.65 16.07 -32.43
N LYS A 191 43.34 15.98 -32.15
CA LYS A 191 42.52 17.16 -31.78
C LYS A 191 42.32 17.37 -30.28
N LEU A 192 42.57 16.36 -29.45
CA LEU A 192 42.39 16.43 -28.01
C LEU A 192 43.64 15.94 -27.29
N THR A 193 44.10 16.70 -26.31
CA THR A 193 45.12 16.20 -25.38
C THR A 193 44.56 15.06 -24.54
N GLY A 194 45.43 14.19 -24.02
CA GLY A 194 45.00 13.07 -23.16
C GLY A 194 44.19 13.53 -21.94
N ARG A 195 44.53 14.70 -21.38
CA ARG A 195 43.85 15.29 -20.22
C ARG A 195 42.43 15.79 -20.56
N GLU A 196 42.25 16.41 -21.72
CA GLU A 196 40.94 16.88 -22.17
C GLU A 196 40.00 15.72 -22.49
N LYS A 197 40.52 14.68 -23.15
CA LYS A 197 39.77 13.45 -23.42
C LYS A 197 39.32 12.77 -22.12
N GLN A 198 40.20 12.70 -21.12
CA GLN A 198 39.86 12.15 -19.81
C GLN A 198 38.75 12.97 -19.13
N LYS A 199 38.84 14.31 -19.15
CA LYS A 199 37.82 15.19 -18.59
C LYS A 199 36.46 14.97 -19.24
N LEU A 200 36.42 14.84 -20.57
CA LEU A 200 35.19 14.59 -21.32
C LEU A 200 34.58 13.23 -21.00
N ASN A 201 35.40 12.18 -20.89
CA ASN A 201 34.93 10.86 -20.43
C ASN A 201 34.36 10.92 -19.01
N THR A 202 35.01 11.63 -18.09
CA THR A 202 34.47 11.82 -16.72
C THR A 202 33.11 12.52 -16.73
N GLN A 203 32.93 13.52 -17.60
CA GLN A 203 31.63 14.19 -17.76
C GLN A 203 30.57 13.23 -18.31
N ILE A 204 30.91 12.35 -19.25
CA ILE A 204 30.02 11.31 -19.77
C ILE A 204 29.68 10.29 -18.67
N ASP A 205 30.63 9.87 -17.84
CA ASP A 205 30.37 8.99 -16.69
C ASP A 205 29.39 9.62 -15.70
N HIS A 206 29.46 10.94 -15.51
CA HIS A 206 28.46 11.66 -14.71
C HIS A 206 27.06 11.63 -15.32
N LEU A 207 26.92 11.59 -16.65
CA LEU A 207 25.62 11.41 -17.31
C LEU A 207 25.05 10.01 -17.04
N PHE A 208 25.87 8.96 -17.09
CA PHE A 208 25.43 7.61 -16.74
C PHE A 208 24.95 7.52 -15.29
N LYS A 209 25.71 8.10 -14.35
CA LYS A 209 25.29 8.19 -12.93
C LYS A 209 23.99 8.98 -12.77
N ALA A 210 23.80 10.05 -13.56
CA ALA A 210 22.56 10.81 -13.55
C ALA A 210 21.38 9.98 -14.09
N SER A 211 21.58 9.19 -15.15
CA SER A 211 20.59 8.23 -15.66
C SER A 211 20.18 7.20 -14.60
N ASP A 212 21.14 6.58 -13.92
CA ASP A 212 20.85 5.63 -12.83
C ASP A 212 20.01 6.29 -11.73
N LYS A 213 20.35 7.53 -11.37
CA LYS A 213 19.61 8.29 -10.37
C LYS A 213 18.20 8.67 -10.82
N LEU A 214 18.01 9.00 -12.10
CA LEU A 214 16.68 9.23 -12.68
C LEU A 214 15.83 7.96 -12.64
N ARG A 215 16.43 6.79 -12.92
CA ARG A 215 15.77 5.48 -12.82
C ARG A 215 15.26 5.22 -11.40
N GLU A 216 16.02 5.59 -10.37
CA GLU A 216 15.53 5.52 -8.97
C GLU A 216 14.31 6.41 -8.74
N TYR A 217 14.29 7.64 -9.26
CA TYR A 217 13.14 8.54 -9.11
C TYR A 217 11.92 8.03 -9.85
N GLU A 218 12.08 7.52 -11.07
CA GLU A 218 11.00 6.90 -11.85
C GLU A 218 10.40 5.71 -11.10
N LYS A 219 11.24 4.83 -10.53
CA LYS A 219 10.77 3.73 -9.67
C LYS A 219 10.03 4.22 -8.42
N SER A 220 10.52 5.27 -7.77
CA SER A 220 9.81 5.86 -6.63
C SER A 220 8.44 6.42 -7.02
N LEU A 221 8.31 7.05 -8.19
CA LEU A 221 7.03 7.57 -8.70
C LEU A 221 6.05 6.45 -9.04
N ASP A 222 6.54 5.34 -9.60
CA ASP A 222 5.75 4.14 -9.87
C ASP A 222 5.19 3.53 -8.58
N ILE A 223 6.04 3.36 -7.56
CA ILE A 223 5.62 2.89 -6.23
C ILE A 223 4.59 3.84 -5.62
N LEU A 224 4.82 5.16 -5.71
CA LEU A 224 3.90 6.16 -5.14
C LEU A 224 2.51 6.09 -5.80
N GLY A 225 2.45 5.99 -7.12
CA GLY A 225 1.19 6.13 -7.87
C GLY A 225 0.47 7.43 -7.49
N GLU A 226 -0.76 7.29 -7.03
CA GLU A 226 -1.59 8.41 -6.54
C GLU A 226 -1.22 8.89 -5.11
N ARG A 227 -0.42 8.12 -4.37
CA ARG A 227 -0.09 8.40 -2.97
C ARG A 227 0.95 9.53 -2.85
N ASN A 228 0.88 10.28 -1.74
CA ASN A 228 1.81 11.38 -1.46
C ASN A 228 3.15 10.92 -0.87
N SER A 229 3.19 9.73 -0.27
CA SER A 229 4.39 9.17 0.36
C SER A 229 4.34 7.65 0.43
N TYR A 230 5.50 7.00 0.60
CA TYR A 230 5.61 5.58 0.94
C TYR A 230 6.83 5.33 1.84
N SER A 231 6.83 4.21 2.58
CA SER A 231 7.98 3.75 3.36
C SER A 231 8.89 2.83 2.56
N LYS A 232 10.22 3.03 2.65
CA LYS A 232 11.17 2.16 1.93
C LYS A 232 11.14 0.70 2.40
N THR A 233 10.79 0.44 3.67
CA THR A 233 10.74 -0.92 4.23
C THR A 233 9.36 -1.56 4.09
N ASP A 234 8.33 -0.77 3.81
CA ASP A 234 6.96 -1.21 3.58
C ASP A 234 6.32 -0.30 2.52
N PRO A 235 6.44 -0.67 1.23
CA PRO A 235 5.97 0.17 0.12
C PRO A 235 4.46 0.42 0.13
N ASP A 236 3.66 -0.35 0.85
CA ASP A 236 2.21 -0.20 0.90
C ASP A 236 1.78 0.82 1.96
N ALA A 237 2.61 1.03 2.99
CA ALA A 237 2.36 2.03 4.02
C ALA A 237 2.67 3.46 3.56
N THR A 238 1.80 4.40 3.93
CA THR A 238 1.98 5.84 3.69
C THR A 238 2.23 6.58 5.01
N PHE A 239 2.87 7.74 4.96
CA PHE A 239 3.14 8.50 6.17
C PHE A 239 1.97 9.40 6.54
N MET A 240 1.34 9.10 7.67
CA MET A 240 0.15 9.78 8.17
C MET A 240 0.36 10.29 9.60
N ARG A 241 -0.44 11.27 10.02
CA ARG A 241 -0.58 11.62 11.44
C ARG A 241 -1.51 10.61 12.13
N LEU A 242 -1.01 10.00 13.20
CA LEU A 242 -1.75 9.09 14.09
C LEU A 242 -2.12 9.82 15.39
N LYS A 243 -3.07 9.25 16.15
CA LYS A 243 -3.49 9.77 17.46
C LYS A 243 -2.36 9.72 18.49
N GLU A 244 -1.59 8.63 18.48
CA GLU A 244 -0.44 8.45 19.35
C GLU A 244 0.83 8.95 18.69
N ASP A 245 1.42 9.98 19.28
CA ASP A 245 2.73 10.48 18.92
C ASP A 245 3.71 10.24 20.06
N ALA A 246 4.61 9.26 19.88
CA ALA A 246 5.59 8.92 20.91
C ALA A 246 6.53 10.08 21.25
N MET A 247 6.69 11.06 20.36
CA MET A 247 7.54 12.23 20.56
C MET A 247 6.74 13.52 20.82
N ASN A 248 5.40 13.48 20.75
CA ASN A 248 4.50 14.64 20.84
C ASN A 248 4.93 15.86 19.99
N ASN A 249 5.56 15.63 18.84
CA ASN A 249 6.08 16.66 17.94
C ASN A 249 5.33 16.75 16.59
N GLY A 250 4.24 16.00 16.43
CA GLY A 250 3.42 15.90 15.24
C GLY A 250 4.03 15.09 14.09
N GLN A 251 5.03 14.23 14.36
CA GLN A 251 5.71 13.47 13.31
C GLN A 251 4.80 12.40 12.68
N THR A 252 4.83 12.33 11.35
CA THR A 252 4.09 11.31 10.60
C THR A 252 4.72 9.93 10.77
N LYS A 253 3.89 8.90 10.87
CA LYS A 253 4.29 7.49 10.99
C LYS A 253 3.78 6.69 9.78
N PRO A 254 4.48 5.60 9.39
CA PRO A 254 3.99 4.74 8.32
C PRO A 254 2.72 4.04 8.80
N ALA A 255 1.65 4.15 8.01
CA ALA A 255 0.33 3.63 8.33
C ALA A 255 -0.48 3.33 7.06
N TYR A 256 -1.54 2.55 7.25
CA TYR A 256 -2.58 2.29 6.26
C TYR A 256 -3.84 3.09 6.61
#